data_AF-A0A847BEC4-F1
#
_entry.id   AF-A0A847BEC4-F1
#
_cell.length_a   1.000
_cell.length_b   1.000
_cell.length_c   1.000
_cell.angle_alpha   90.00
_cell.angle_beta   90.00
_cell.angle_gamma   90.00
#
_symmetry.space_group_name_H-M   'P 1'
#
loop_
_entity.id
_entity.type
_entity.pdbx_description
1 polymer ?
#
loop_
_entity_poly.entity_id
_entity_poly.type
_entity_poly.pdbx_seq_one_letter_code
_entity_poly.pdbx_strand_id
1 'polypeptide(L)'
;MNEGLTKAAARNIFYGGSLFFFLLFTALTAHSHWYMLNRSTDNEGLTESVVLGKHVWERNMCVNCHSILGEGAYFAPEIANVWERYGGHDNPDGARMALTAWMKAQPTGAPG
;
A
#
# COMPACT_ATOMS: atom_id res chain seq x y z
N MET A 1 23.10 15.99 46.70
CA MET A 1 22.31 16.41 45.52
C MET A 1 22.47 15.32 44.47
N ASN A 2 21.39 14.83 43.87
CA ASN A 2 21.50 13.82 42.80
C ASN A 2 21.77 14.58 41.49
N GLU A 3 23.01 14.58 41.01
CA GLU A 3 23.46 15.36 39.84
C GLU A 3 23.06 14.74 38.49
N GLY A 4 21.99 13.93 38.44
CA GLY A 4 21.58 13.21 37.24
C GLY A 4 20.06 13.02 37.10
N LEU A 5 19.64 12.56 35.92
CA LEU A 5 18.24 12.24 35.64
C LEU A 5 17.75 11.14 36.61
N THR A 6 16.78 11.48 37.47
CA THR A 6 16.23 10.50 38.41
C THR A 6 15.34 9.50 37.68
N LYS A 7 15.24 8.28 38.22
CA LYS A 7 14.32 7.23 37.73
C LYS A 7 12.87 7.74 37.63
N ALA A 8 12.44 8.55 38.60
CA ALA A 8 11.10 9.13 38.61
C ALA A 8 10.90 10.14 37.47
N ALA A 9 11.88 11.00 37.23
CA ALA A 9 11.86 11.95 36.11
C ALA A 9 11.84 11.20 34.76
N ALA A 10 12.70 10.21 34.57
CA ALA A 10 12.72 9.37 33.36
C ALA A 10 11.38 8.66 33.11
N ARG A 11 10.76 8.10 34.16
CA ARG A 11 9.43 7.46 34.08
C ARG A 11 8.35 8.45 33.66
N ASN A 12 8.37 9.67 34.20
CA ASN A 12 7.38 10.68 33.86
C ASN A 12 7.56 11.18 32.41
N ILE A 13 8.80 11.34 31.94
CA ILE A 13 9.09 11.65 30.54
C ILE A 13 8.57 10.54 29.63
N PHE A 14 8.81 9.28 29.97
CA PHE A 14 8.30 8.14 29.21
C PHE A 14 6.77 8.17 29.12
N TYR A 15 6.04 8.17 30.24
CA TYR A 15 4.59 8.12 30.19
C TYR A 15 3.97 9.39 29.59
N GLY A 16 4.48 10.57 29.95
CA GLY A 16 4.00 11.84 29.41
C GLY A 16 4.28 11.99 27.92
N GLY A 17 5.51 11.67 27.49
CA GLY A 17 5.91 11.70 26.08
C GLY A 17 5.16 10.67 25.25
N SER A 18 5.05 9.42 25.72
CA SER A 18 4.27 8.39 25.03
C SER A 18 2.80 8.79 24.89
N LEU A 19 2.16 9.30 25.94
CA LEU A 19 0.77 9.76 25.85
C LEU A 19 0.63 10.93 24.87
N PHE A 20 1.53 11.91 24.93
CA PHE A 20 1.53 13.05 24.03
C PHE A 20 1.66 12.63 22.56
N PHE A 21 2.69 11.84 22.22
CA PHE A 21 2.91 11.39 20.85
C PHE A 21 1.86 10.41 20.36
N PHE A 22 1.27 9.60 21.26
CA PHE A 22 0.13 8.76 20.92
C PHE A 22 -1.08 9.60 20.49
N LEU A 23 -1.43 10.63 21.27
CA LEU A 23 -2.54 11.54 20.93
C LEU A 23 -2.27 12.32 19.65
N LEU A 24 -1.04 12.82 19.48
CA LEU A 24 -0.63 13.51 18.26
C LEU A 24 -0.71 12.59 17.04
N PHE A 25 -0.17 11.38 17.14
CA PHE A 25 -0.23 10.39 16.06
C PHE A 25 -1.68 10.05 15.71
N THR A 26 -2.54 9.85 16.70
CA THR A 26 -3.97 9.60 16.49
C THR A 26 -4.65 10.74 15.74
N ALA A 27 -4.37 11.99 16.12
CA ALA A 27 -4.91 13.16 15.43
C ALA A 27 -4.41 13.24 13.97
N LEU A 28 -3.12 12.98 13.74
CA LEU A 28 -2.54 12.92 12.39
C LEU A 28 -3.14 11.78 11.56
N THR A 29 -3.36 10.59 12.15
CA THR A 29 -4.04 9.48 11.48
C THR A 29 -5.46 9.85 11.06
N ALA A 30 -6.24 10.49 11.94
CA ALA A 30 -7.59 10.95 11.62
C ALA A 30 -7.59 11.96 10.47
N HIS A 31 -6.66 12.92 10.50
CA HIS A 31 -6.50 13.89 9.42
C HIS A 31 -6.09 13.22 8.10
N SER A 32 -5.11 12.30 8.13
CA SER A 32 -4.69 11.54 6.96
C SER A 32 -5.82 10.69 6.38
N HIS A 33 -6.62 10.05 7.22
CA HIS A 33 -7.81 9.31 6.78
C HIS A 33 -8.82 10.21 6.07
N TRP A 34 -9.12 11.38 6.64
CA TRP A 34 -9.98 12.37 6.00
C TRP A 34 -9.41 12.84 4.66
N TYR A 35 -8.11 13.09 4.56
CA TYR A 35 -7.47 13.49 3.32
C TYR A 35 -7.53 12.40 2.24
N MET A 36 -7.30 11.13 2.62
CA MET A 36 -7.43 10.00 1.69
C MET A 36 -8.83 9.88 1.11
N LEU A 37 -9.86 9.95 1.97
CA LEU A 37 -11.24 9.82 1.54
C LEU A 37 -11.76 11.00 0.71
N ASN A 38 -11.15 12.20 0.79
CA ASN A 38 -11.73 13.39 0.17
C ASN A 38 -10.85 14.05 -0.89
N ARG A 39 -9.57 13.69 -0.98
CA ARG A 39 -8.59 14.43 -1.82
C ARG A 39 -7.65 13.55 -2.62
N SER A 40 -6.93 12.62 -1.97
CA SER A 40 -5.85 11.90 -2.65
C SER A 40 -6.26 10.62 -3.36
N THR A 41 -7.49 10.15 -3.14
CA THR A 41 -8.02 8.95 -3.80
C THR A 41 -9.20 9.33 -4.67
N ASP A 42 -9.17 8.92 -5.93
CA ASP A 42 -10.31 9.05 -6.84
C ASP A 42 -11.42 8.09 -6.42
N ASN A 43 -12.34 8.58 -5.58
CA ASN A 43 -13.46 7.77 -5.11
C ASN A 43 -14.46 7.44 -6.21
N GLU A 44 -14.59 8.27 -7.25
CA GLU A 44 -15.49 7.99 -8.37
C GLU A 44 -14.95 6.80 -9.18
N GLY A 45 -13.63 6.71 -9.31
CA GLY A 45 -12.93 5.57 -9.92
C GLY A 45 -12.97 4.27 -9.11
N LEU A 46 -13.33 4.29 -7.82
CA LEU A 46 -13.46 3.10 -6.96
C LEU A 46 -14.77 2.33 -7.21
N THR A 47 -14.94 1.88 -8.45
CA THR A 47 -16.10 1.06 -8.86
C THR A 47 -16.08 -0.31 -8.20
N GLU A 48 -17.23 -1.00 -8.21
CA GLU A 48 -17.35 -2.38 -7.71
C GLU A 48 -16.33 -3.35 -8.34
N SER A 49 -16.01 -3.14 -9.62
CA SER A 49 -15.00 -3.95 -10.33
C SER A 49 -13.58 -3.77 -9.75
N VAL A 50 -13.23 -2.57 -9.29
CA VAL A 50 -11.93 -2.29 -8.64
C VAL A 50 -11.88 -2.97 -7.28
N VAL A 51 -12.97 -2.91 -6.50
CA VAL A 51 -13.08 -3.62 -5.21
C VAL A 51 -12.96 -5.12 -5.39
N LEU A 52 -13.63 -5.69 -6.41
CA LEU A 52 -13.48 -7.10 -6.76
C LEU A 52 -12.05 -7.45 -7.18
N GLY A 53 -11.40 -6.58 -7.97
CA GLY A 53 -9.99 -6.73 -8.37
C GLY A 53 -9.05 -6.80 -7.17
N LYS A 54 -9.27 -5.96 -6.15
CA LYS A 54 -8.52 -6.03 -4.88
C LYS A 54 -8.69 -7.39 -4.19
N HIS A 55 -9.91 -7.93 -4.15
CA HIS A 55 -10.12 -9.26 -3.57
C HIS A 55 -9.45 -10.38 -4.37
N VAL A 56 -9.36 -10.26 -5.70
CA VAL A 56 -8.59 -11.20 -6.53
C VAL A 56 -7.09 -11.11 -6.20
N TRP A 57 -6.56 -9.89 -6.05
CA TRP A 57 -5.16 -9.66 -5.64
C TRP A 57 -4.84 -10.32 -4.29
N GLU A 58 -5.72 -10.15 -3.31
CA GLU A 58 -5.55 -10.73 -1.96
C GLU A 58 -5.70 -12.25 -1.96
N ARG A 59 -6.74 -12.77 -2.60
CA ARG A 59 -7.03 -14.22 -2.63
C ARG A 59 -5.91 -15.04 -3.27
N ASN A 60 -5.27 -14.48 -4.30
CA ASN A 60 -4.19 -15.16 -5.03
C ASN A 60 -2.79 -14.82 -4.49
N MET A 61 -2.72 -14.09 -3.36
CA MET A 61 -1.46 -13.75 -2.69
C MET A 61 -0.44 -13.10 -3.62
N CYS A 62 -0.89 -12.28 -4.57
CA CYS A 62 -0.01 -11.69 -5.58
C CYS A 62 1.12 -10.88 -4.94
N VAL A 63 0.85 -10.25 -3.80
CA VAL A 63 1.80 -9.49 -2.97
C VAL A 63 2.97 -10.33 -2.42
N ASN A 64 2.85 -11.65 -2.35
CA ASN A 64 3.93 -12.52 -1.88
C ASN A 64 5.01 -12.77 -2.94
N CYS A 65 4.79 -12.34 -4.18
CA CYS A 65 5.80 -12.29 -5.23
C CYS A 65 6.08 -10.87 -5.71
N HIS A 66 5.02 -10.08 -5.91
CA HIS A 66 5.09 -8.72 -6.44
C HIS A 66 5.05 -7.66 -5.34
N SER A 67 5.49 -6.45 -5.68
CA SER A 67 5.16 -5.23 -4.95
C SER A 67 4.07 -4.42 -5.66
N ILE A 68 3.29 -3.67 -4.87
CA ILE A 68 2.40 -2.62 -5.35
C ILE A 68 2.68 -1.33 -4.58
N LEU A 69 3.00 -0.26 -5.29
CA LEU A 69 3.45 1.01 -4.71
C LEU A 69 4.70 0.82 -3.81
N GLY A 70 5.56 -0.15 -4.15
CA GLY A 70 6.79 -0.44 -3.41
C GLY A 70 6.62 -1.34 -2.17
N GLU A 71 5.39 -1.76 -1.84
CA GLU A 71 5.11 -2.66 -0.73
C GLU A 71 4.75 -4.07 -1.22
N GLY A 72 5.39 -5.09 -0.66
CA GLY A 72 5.17 -6.50 -1.00
C GLY A 72 6.45 -7.31 -0.98
N ALA A 73 6.56 -8.29 -1.86
CA ALA A 73 7.77 -9.08 -2.06
C ALA A 73 8.60 -8.57 -3.25
N TYR A 74 9.81 -9.10 -3.37
CA TYR A 74 10.81 -8.66 -4.35
C TYR A 74 11.17 -9.74 -5.38
N PHE A 75 10.32 -10.76 -5.51
CA PHE A 75 10.57 -11.87 -6.42
C PHE A 75 10.16 -11.55 -7.85
N ALA A 76 9.10 -10.77 -8.01
CA ALA A 76 8.52 -10.40 -9.30
C ALA A 76 8.37 -8.86 -9.41
N PRO A 77 8.18 -8.32 -10.63
CA PRO A 77 8.19 -6.87 -10.84
C PRO A 77 7.09 -6.10 -10.08
N GLU A 78 7.36 -4.84 -9.76
CA GLU A 78 6.38 -3.87 -9.25
C GLU A 78 5.19 -3.72 -10.23
N ILE A 79 3.95 -3.71 -9.73
CA ILE A 79 2.76 -3.72 -10.59
C ILE A 79 1.87 -2.47 -10.52
N ALA A 80 2.11 -1.49 -9.66
CA ALA A 80 1.28 -0.29 -9.56
C ALA A 80 1.19 0.49 -10.89
N ASN A 81 2.27 0.54 -11.66
CA ASN A 81 2.31 1.17 -12.98
C ASN A 81 2.33 0.16 -14.14
N VAL A 82 1.92 -1.11 -13.92
CA VAL A 82 1.86 -2.09 -15.03
C VAL A 82 0.86 -1.67 -16.11
N TRP A 83 -0.22 -0.99 -15.73
CA TRP A 83 -1.20 -0.43 -16.65
C TRP A 83 -0.55 0.54 -17.65
N GLU A 84 0.28 1.46 -17.15
CA GLU A 84 1.03 2.41 -17.96
C GLU A 84 2.04 1.69 -18.87
N ARG A 85 2.81 0.74 -18.32
CA ARG A 85 3.80 -0.03 -19.10
C ARG A 85 3.17 -0.84 -20.25
N TYR A 86 1.90 -1.18 -20.12
CA TYR A 86 1.13 -1.90 -21.14
C TYR A 86 0.34 -0.95 -22.07
N GLY A 87 0.59 0.37 -21.98
CA GLY A 87 -0.04 1.38 -22.84
C GLY A 87 -1.50 1.67 -22.49
N GLY A 88 -1.92 1.39 -21.26
CA GLY A 88 -3.33 1.44 -20.87
C GLY A 88 -3.97 2.83 -20.90
N HIS A 89 -3.18 3.91 -20.88
CA HIS A 89 -3.71 5.26 -21.07
C HIS A 89 -4.08 5.55 -22.53
N ASP A 90 -3.36 4.96 -23.49
CA ASP A 90 -3.57 5.17 -24.93
C ASP A 90 -4.52 4.12 -25.54
N ASN A 91 -4.40 2.86 -25.10
CA ASN A 91 -5.22 1.74 -25.55
C ASN A 91 -5.65 0.84 -24.38
N PRO A 92 -6.71 1.22 -23.64
CA PRO A 92 -7.21 0.46 -22.50
C PRO A 92 -7.60 -0.99 -22.84
N ASP A 93 -8.22 -1.21 -23.99
CA ASP A 93 -8.71 -2.54 -24.37
C ASP A 93 -7.54 -3.46 -24.75
N GLY A 94 -6.54 -2.93 -25.46
CA GLY A 94 -5.28 -3.63 -25.71
C GLY A 94 -4.56 -4.02 -24.43
N ALA A 95 -4.45 -3.10 -23.47
CA ALA A 95 -3.82 -3.37 -22.17
C ALA A 95 -4.57 -4.47 -21.40
N ARG A 96 -5.91 -4.44 -21.36
CA ARG A 96 -6.72 -5.50 -20.72
C ARG A 96 -6.53 -6.85 -21.38
N MET A 97 -6.51 -6.90 -22.72
CA MET A 97 -6.26 -8.13 -23.48
C MET A 97 -4.86 -8.68 -23.18
N ALA A 98 -3.84 -7.83 -23.17
CA ALA A 98 -2.46 -8.21 -22.88
C ALA A 98 -2.28 -8.74 -21.45
N LEU A 99 -2.87 -8.08 -20.44
CA LEU A 99 -2.84 -8.58 -19.05
C LEU A 99 -3.58 -9.92 -18.90
N THR A 100 -4.72 -10.08 -19.58
CA THR A 100 -5.47 -11.34 -19.60
C THR A 100 -4.66 -12.46 -20.25
N ALA A 101 -4.02 -12.17 -21.38
CA ALA A 101 -3.14 -13.13 -22.06
C ALA A 101 -1.93 -13.49 -21.20
N TRP A 102 -1.32 -12.52 -20.52
CA TRP A 102 -0.21 -12.75 -19.60
C TRP A 102 -0.56 -13.73 -18.49
N MET A 103 -1.68 -13.52 -17.80
CA MET A 103 -2.14 -14.42 -16.74
C MET A 103 -2.40 -15.84 -17.27
N LYS A 104 -2.99 -15.97 -18.46
CA LYS A 104 -3.24 -17.27 -19.12
C LYS A 104 -1.98 -17.98 -19.60
N ALA A 105 -0.92 -17.22 -19.91
CA ALA A 105 0.36 -17.77 -20.37
C ALA A 105 1.24 -18.24 -19.20
N GLN A 106 0.92 -17.88 -17.96
CA GLN A 106 1.65 -18.39 -16.80
C GLN A 106 1.22 -19.82 -16.45
N PRO A 107 2.14 -20.67 -15.94
CA PRO A 107 3.59 -20.44 -15.86
C PRO A 107 4.28 -20.63 -17.23
N THR A 108 5.30 -19.84 -17.53
CA THR A 108 6.00 -19.91 -18.84
C THR A 108 6.97 -21.09 -18.97
N GLY A 109 7.42 -21.66 -17.83
CA GLY A 109 8.46 -22.68 -17.81
C GLY A 109 9.84 -22.19 -18.24
N ALA A 110 10.03 -20.88 -18.42
CA ALA A 110 11.33 -20.30 -18.71
C ALA A 110 12.28 -20.54 -17.52
N PRO A 111 13.56 -20.87 -17.76
CA PRO A 111 14.54 -21.00 -16.68
C PRO A 111 14.70 -19.65 -15.97
N GLY A 112 14.65 -19.69 -14.64
CA GLY A 112 14.92 -18.55 -13.75
C GLY A 112 16.40 -18.39 -13.46
#